data_AF-A0A0P6WX54-F1
#
_entry.id   AF-A0A0P6WX54-F1
#
_cell.length_a   1.000
_cell.length_b   1.000
_cell.length_c   1.000
_cell.angle_alpha   90.00
_cell.angle_beta   90.00
_cell.angle_gamma   90.00
#
_symmetry.space_group_name_H-M   'P 1'
#
loop_
_entity.id
_entity.type
_entity.pdbx_description
1 polymer ?
#
loop_
_entity_poly.entity_id
_entity_poly.type
_entity_poly.pdbx_seq_one_letter_code
_entity_poly.pdbx_strand_id
1 'polypeptide(L)'
;MKFFHKLFKEDATQKTSVSKEVTKVESPNPMLPKVQGILVLSRHPMGQPAVSALFQQILDAQKLQGHGFAEGCVAHHMVADQSIDDQTYVAGAILRVFSSFGEDVLNRTKKFPYQIPGGDSGKFFVLYDRR
;
A
#
# COMPACT_ATOMS: atom_id res chain seq x y z
N MET A 1 -41.40 37.21 17.92
CA MET A 1 -40.19 36.76 17.18
C MET A 1 -40.62 35.77 16.12
N LYS A 2 -40.08 35.93 14.92
CA LYS A 2 -40.57 35.39 13.63
C LYS A 2 -40.27 33.90 13.45
N PHE A 3 -41.28 33.18 12.96
CA PHE A 3 -41.28 32.14 11.91
C PHE A 3 -40.04 31.23 11.75
N PHE A 4 -40.24 29.92 11.92
CA PHE A 4 -39.92 28.94 10.86
C PHE A 4 -40.98 27.83 10.83
N HIS A 5 -41.68 27.79 9.70
CA HIS A 5 -42.67 26.80 9.29
C HIS A 5 -41.98 25.82 8.33
N LYS A 6 -42.49 24.56 8.31
CA LYS A 6 -42.55 23.65 7.14
C LYS A 6 -41.21 23.05 6.70
N LEU A 7 -41.10 21.86 6.13
CA LEU A 7 -42.02 20.76 5.76
C LEU A 7 -41.05 19.66 5.27
N PHE A 8 -41.12 18.43 5.77
CA PHE A 8 -40.79 17.29 4.92
C PHE A 8 -41.85 16.22 5.16
N LYS A 9 -42.70 16.11 4.12
CA LYS A 9 -43.76 15.11 3.96
C LYS A 9 -43.14 13.71 3.88
N GLU A 10 -43.76 12.78 4.60
CA GLU A 10 -43.85 11.39 4.19
C GLU A 10 -44.54 11.28 2.82
N ASP A 11 -44.05 10.37 1.98
CA ASP A 11 -44.91 9.53 1.17
C ASP A 11 -44.29 8.14 1.11
N ALA A 12 -45.05 7.17 1.62
CA ALA A 12 -44.80 5.75 1.47
C ALA A 12 -45.10 5.28 0.05
N THR A 13 -44.55 4.13 -0.35
CA THR A 13 -45.30 2.95 -0.86
C THR A 13 -44.58 2.17 -1.97
N GLN A 14 -44.53 0.84 -1.75
CA GLN A 14 -44.41 -0.31 -2.68
C GLN A 14 -43.08 -0.57 -3.41
N LYS A 15 -42.39 -1.69 -3.14
CA LYS A 15 -42.63 -3.13 -3.48
C LYS A 15 -42.31 -3.52 -4.94
N THR A 16 -41.33 -4.43 -5.03
CA THR A 16 -41.15 -5.48 -6.06
C THR A 16 -40.58 -5.04 -7.41
N SER A 17 -39.33 -5.42 -7.70
CA SER A 17 -38.98 -6.39 -8.75
C SER A 17 -37.47 -6.46 -8.98
N VAL A 18 -37.01 -7.68 -9.19
CA VAL A 18 -35.65 -8.07 -9.57
C VAL A 18 -35.25 -7.38 -10.87
N SER A 19 -34.08 -6.77 -10.91
CA SER A 19 -33.29 -6.62 -12.13
C SER A 19 -31.80 -6.66 -11.77
N LYS A 20 -31.22 -7.83 -12.08
CA LYS A 20 -29.79 -7.99 -12.35
C LYS A 20 -29.41 -7.07 -13.51
N GLU A 21 -28.14 -6.68 -13.51
CA GLU A 21 -27.46 -5.78 -14.47
C GLU A 21 -27.91 -4.32 -14.34
N VAL A 22 -26.99 -3.43 -13.97
CA VAL A 22 -26.25 -2.62 -14.95
C VAL A 22 -24.94 -2.12 -14.32
N THR A 23 -23.89 -2.17 -15.15
CA THR A 23 -22.70 -1.30 -15.13
C THR A 23 -21.69 -1.48 -14.01
N LYS A 24 -20.77 -2.39 -14.29
CA LYS A 24 -19.33 -2.17 -14.14
C LYS A 24 -19.00 -0.73 -14.56
N VAL A 25 -18.98 0.21 -13.62
CA VAL A 25 -18.36 1.52 -13.83
C VAL A 25 -16.86 1.30 -13.68
N GLU A 26 -16.28 0.61 -14.67
CA GLU A 26 -14.86 0.60 -14.92
C GLU A 26 -14.55 1.92 -15.63
N SER A 27 -14.63 3.01 -14.88
CA SER A 27 -13.93 4.23 -15.28
C SER A 27 -12.47 3.82 -15.48
N PRO A 28 -11.82 4.13 -16.61
CA PRO A 28 -10.38 3.96 -16.75
C PRO A 28 -9.72 5.02 -15.87
N ASN A 29 -9.77 4.80 -14.55
CA ASN A 29 -8.89 5.47 -13.63
C ASN A 29 -7.50 5.07 -14.10
N PRO A 30 -6.59 5.99 -14.48
CA PRO A 30 -5.28 5.64 -15.00
C PRO A 30 -4.63 4.69 -14.01
N MET A 31 -4.63 3.39 -14.34
CA MET A 31 -4.56 2.32 -13.36
C MET A 31 -3.30 2.55 -12.53
N LEU A 32 -3.48 2.86 -11.25
CA LEU A 32 -2.34 3.07 -10.37
C LEU A 32 -1.52 1.78 -10.41
N PRO A 33 -0.18 1.88 -10.52
CA PRO A 33 0.63 0.70 -10.72
C PRO A 33 0.46 -0.23 -9.51
N LYS A 34 0.40 -1.54 -9.76
CA LYS A 34 0.26 -2.52 -8.69
C LYS A 34 1.55 -2.63 -7.89
N VAL A 35 1.44 -2.93 -6.60
CA VAL A 35 2.59 -3.27 -5.75
C VAL A 35 3.02 -4.70 -6.05
N GLN A 36 4.29 -4.88 -6.38
CA GLN A 36 4.93 -6.19 -6.62
C GLN A 36 5.84 -6.63 -5.49
N GLY A 37 6.37 -5.68 -4.71
CA GLY A 37 7.31 -6.02 -3.64
C GLY A 37 7.34 -4.98 -2.54
N ILE A 38 7.56 -5.44 -1.31
CA ILE A 38 7.81 -4.62 -0.13
C ILE A 38 9.08 -5.12 0.55
N LEU A 39 10.06 -4.24 0.70
CA LEU A 39 11.28 -4.50 1.47
C LEU A 39 11.32 -3.56 2.66
N VAL A 40 11.49 -4.10 3.86
CA VAL A 40 11.67 -3.34 5.10
C VAL A 40 13.13 -3.49 5.55
N LEU A 41 13.83 -2.36 5.69
CA LEU A 41 15.16 -2.26 6.28
C LEU A 41 15.06 -1.61 7.66
N SER A 42 15.37 -2.38 8.71
CA SER A 42 15.42 -1.90 10.09
C SER A 42 16.87 -1.74 10.55
N ARG A 43 17.12 -0.81 11.48
CA ARG A 43 18.44 -0.68 12.13
C ARG A 43 18.68 -1.75 13.18
N HIS A 44 17.61 -2.23 13.81
CA HIS A 44 17.67 -3.25 14.84
C HIS A 44 16.83 -4.47 14.44
N PRO A 45 17.11 -5.65 15.02
CA PRO A 45 16.23 -6.80 14.88
C PRO A 45 14.82 -6.49 15.40
N MET A 46 13.83 -6.77 14.57
CA MET A 46 12.42 -6.67 14.94
C MET A 46 11.84 -8.07 15.18
N GLY A 47 11.00 -8.21 16.19
CA GLY A 47 10.25 -9.45 16.41
C GLY A 47 9.24 -9.70 15.29
N GLN A 48 8.94 -10.97 15.01
CA GLN A 48 7.95 -11.38 14.00
C GLN A 48 6.58 -10.68 14.10
N PRO A 49 6.02 -10.44 15.32
CA PRO A 49 4.78 -9.68 15.45
C PRO A 49 4.89 -8.23 14.96
N ALA A 50 6.01 -7.56 15.26
CA ALA A 50 6.23 -6.17 14.85
C ALA A 50 6.43 -6.07 13.33
N VAL A 51 7.17 -7.01 12.74
CA VAL A 51 7.36 -7.13 11.29
C VAL A 51 6.01 -7.33 10.59
N SER A 52 5.18 -8.25 11.08
CA SER A 52 3.84 -8.52 10.54
C SER A 52 2.93 -7.31 10.62
N ALA A 53 2.91 -6.62 11.77
CA ALA A 53 2.13 -5.40 11.96
C ALA A 53 2.57 -4.28 11.00
N LEU A 54 3.88 -4.11 10.82
CA LEU A 54 4.43 -3.11 9.91
C LEU A 54 4.06 -3.42 8.46
N PHE A 55 4.16 -4.69 8.02
CA PHE A 55 3.71 -5.06 6.69
C PHE A 55 2.23 -4.76 6.49
N GLN A 56 1.38 -5.10 7.46
CA GLN A 56 -0.05 -4.80 7.37
C GLN A 56 -0.31 -3.29 7.22
N GLN A 57 0.39 -2.46 8.00
CA GLN A 57 0.31 -1.00 7.87
C GLN A 57 0.74 -0.51 6.49
N ILE A 58 1.82 -1.06 5.91
CA ILE A 58 2.26 -0.70 4.56
C ILE A 58 1.21 -1.11 3.54
N LEU A 59 0.66 -2.33 3.64
CA LEU A 59 -0.38 -2.82 2.73
C LEU A 59 -1.62 -1.92 2.77
N ASP A 60 -2.09 -1.56 3.96
CA ASP A 60 -3.27 -0.72 4.11
C ASP A 60 -3.01 0.71 3.61
N ALA A 61 -1.82 1.26 3.84
CA ALA A 61 -1.42 2.55 3.28
C ALA A 61 -1.38 2.56 1.74
N GLN A 62 -0.94 1.47 1.10
CA GLN A 62 -0.96 1.35 -0.36
C GLN A 62 -2.38 1.21 -0.92
N LYS A 63 -3.25 0.46 -0.23
CA LYS A 63 -4.68 0.35 -0.59
C LYS A 63 -5.40 1.68 -0.49
N LEU A 64 -5.15 2.44 0.57
CA LEU A 64 -5.73 3.78 0.76
C LEU A 64 -5.30 4.75 -0.34
N GLN A 65 -4.09 4.57 -0.88
CA GLN A 65 -3.60 5.31 -2.05
C GLN A 65 -4.19 4.80 -3.37
N GLY A 66 -5.00 3.74 -3.37
CA GLY A 66 -5.63 3.17 -4.56
C GLY A 66 -4.75 2.18 -5.33
N HIS A 67 -3.63 1.74 -4.76
CA HIS A 67 -2.80 0.71 -5.38
C HIS A 67 -3.41 -0.69 -5.17
N GLY A 68 -3.43 -1.47 -6.25
CA GLY A 68 -3.64 -2.93 -6.16
C GLY A 68 -2.34 -3.67 -5.85
N PHE A 69 -2.43 -4.98 -5.65
CA PHE A 69 -1.27 -5.87 -5.48
C PHE A 69 -1.17 -6.83 -6.64
N ALA A 70 0.05 -7.06 -7.13
CA ALA A 70 0.32 -8.04 -8.15
C ALA A 70 0.26 -9.46 -7.56
N GLU A 71 -0.05 -10.43 -8.41
CA GLU A 71 0.06 -11.84 -8.05
C GLU A 71 1.53 -12.19 -7.75
N GLY A 72 1.77 -12.90 -6.66
CA GLY A 72 3.14 -13.21 -6.22
C GLY A 72 3.88 -12.05 -5.57
N CYS A 73 3.17 -11.04 -5.02
CA CYS A 73 3.80 -9.93 -4.30
C CYS A 73 4.72 -10.45 -3.18
N VAL A 74 5.98 -9.98 -3.17
CA VAL A 74 6.99 -10.40 -2.19
C VAL A 74 7.08 -9.39 -1.05
N ALA A 75 7.02 -9.86 0.19
CA ALA A 75 7.31 -9.04 1.37
C ALA A 75 8.54 -9.59 2.09
N HIS A 76 9.54 -8.74 2.33
CA HIS A 76 10.79 -9.15 2.96
C HIS A 76 11.26 -8.12 3.98
N HIS A 77 11.75 -8.61 5.13
CA HIS A 77 12.35 -7.79 6.18
C HIS A 77 13.80 -8.22 6.35
N MET A 78 14.69 -7.25 6.49
CA MET A 78 16.08 -7.49 6.88
C MET A 78 16.58 -6.39 7.81
N VAL A 79 17.53 -6.75 8.65
CA VAL A 79 18.27 -5.83 9.51
C VAL A 79 19.46 -5.32 8.71
N ALA A 80 19.66 -4.02 8.69
CA ALA A 80 20.75 -3.41 7.95
C ALA A 80 22.09 -3.67 8.66
N ASP A 81 23.03 -4.28 7.95
CA ASP A 81 24.43 -4.45 8.38
C ASP A 81 25.29 -3.20 8.08
N GLN A 82 24.79 -2.30 7.25
CA GLN A 82 25.39 -1.00 6.95
C GLN A 82 24.37 0.12 7.14
N SER A 83 24.78 1.36 6.86
CA SER A 83 23.90 2.51 6.98
C SER A 83 22.72 2.40 6.00
N ILE A 84 21.49 2.48 6.53
CA ILE A 84 20.27 2.61 5.71
C ILE A 84 20.21 3.93 4.91
N ASP A 85 21.12 4.86 5.17
CA ASP A 85 21.28 6.12 4.46
C ASP A 85 22.30 6.02 3.30
N ASP A 86 23.08 4.95 3.25
CA ASP A 86 23.97 4.64 2.13
C ASP A 86 23.16 4.11 0.93
N GLN A 87 23.18 4.86 -0.17
CA GLN A 87 22.42 4.54 -1.37
C GLN A 87 22.94 3.30 -2.10
N THR A 88 24.25 3.06 -2.08
CA THR A 88 24.86 1.88 -2.71
C THR A 88 24.44 0.62 -1.98
N TYR A 89 24.49 0.68 -0.64
CA TYR A 89 24.02 -0.41 0.21
C TYR A 89 22.54 -0.71 -0.03
N VAL A 90 21.69 0.32 0.03
CA VAL A 90 20.24 0.19 -0.18
C VAL A 90 19.92 -0.35 -1.57
N ALA A 91 20.60 0.14 -2.62
CA ALA A 91 20.42 -0.37 -3.98
C ALA A 91 20.80 -1.85 -4.08
N GLY A 92 21.92 -2.25 -3.47
CA GLY A 92 22.33 -3.65 -3.38
C GLY A 92 21.29 -4.52 -2.68
N ALA A 93 20.72 -4.06 -1.56
CA ALA A 93 19.67 -4.77 -0.84
C ALA A 93 18.39 -4.94 -1.69
N ILE A 94 17.95 -3.87 -2.37
CA ILE A 94 16.79 -3.90 -3.26
C ILE A 94 17.03 -4.90 -4.41
N LEU A 95 18.17 -4.80 -5.09
CA LEU A 95 18.51 -5.70 -6.20
C LEU A 95 18.61 -7.15 -5.74
N ARG A 96 19.16 -7.40 -4.55
CA ARG A 96 19.26 -8.75 -3.99
C ARG A 96 17.87 -9.36 -3.77
N VAL A 97 16.95 -8.61 -3.18
CA VAL A 97 15.62 -9.11 -2.80
C VAL A 97 14.69 -9.20 -4.02
N PHE A 98 14.79 -8.26 -4.96
CA PHE A 98 13.87 -8.15 -6.09
C PHE A 98 14.50 -8.51 -7.45
N SER A 99 15.65 -9.19 -7.46
CA SER A 99 16.36 -9.59 -8.69
C SER A 99 15.48 -10.32 -9.71
N SER A 100 14.49 -11.09 -9.26
CA SER A 100 13.56 -11.82 -10.12
C SER A 100 12.59 -10.93 -10.90
N PHE A 101 12.45 -9.65 -10.55
CA PHE A 101 11.49 -8.72 -11.17
C PHE A 101 12.09 -7.88 -12.31
N GLY A 102 13.35 -8.13 -12.68
CA GLY A 102 14.04 -7.54 -13.84
C GLY A 102 15.10 -6.49 -13.48
N GLU A 103 15.72 -5.90 -14.51
CA GLU A 103 16.87 -5.00 -14.34
C GLU A 103 16.48 -3.56 -13.93
N ASP A 104 15.24 -3.15 -14.17
CA ASP A 104 14.72 -1.81 -13.89
C ASP A 104 14.12 -1.64 -12.48
N VAL A 105 14.34 -2.63 -11.61
CA VAL A 105 13.79 -2.69 -10.25
C VAL A 105 14.07 -1.42 -9.45
N LEU A 106 15.29 -0.87 -9.53
CA LEU A 106 15.64 0.35 -8.81
C LEU A 106 14.79 1.56 -9.23
N ASN A 107 14.53 1.71 -10.54
CA ASN A 107 13.74 2.82 -11.07
C ASN A 107 12.27 2.74 -10.67
N ARG A 108 11.77 1.52 -10.43
CA ARG A 108 10.38 1.24 -10.06
C ARG A 108 10.17 1.17 -8.55
N THR A 109 11.24 1.21 -7.76
CA THR A 109 11.19 1.13 -6.31
C THR A 109 11.10 2.52 -5.70
N LYS A 110 10.07 2.76 -4.87
CA LYS A 110 9.95 3.99 -4.08
C LYS A 110 10.32 3.76 -2.63
N LYS A 111 10.96 4.74 -2.02
CA LYS A 111 11.46 4.72 -0.64
C LYS A 111 10.55 5.52 0.27
N PHE A 112 10.26 4.98 1.45
CA PHE A 112 9.44 5.61 2.48
C PHE A 112 10.06 5.40 3.86
N PRO A 113 10.00 6.40 4.76
CA PRO A 113 10.41 6.22 6.15
C PRO A 113 9.33 5.49 6.95
N TYR A 114 9.72 4.82 8.04
CA TYR A 114 8.78 4.38 9.07
C TYR A 114 9.39 4.50 10.47
N GLN A 115 8.50 4.53 11.47
CA GLN A 115 8.85 4.48 12.88
C GLN A 115 7.82 3.63 13.61
N ILE A 116 8.27 2.68 14.41
CA ILE A 116 7.39 1.84 15.23
C ILE A 116 7.34 2.35 16.68
N PRO A 117 6.22 2.11 17.41
CA PRO A 117 6.18 2.32 18.85
C PRO A 117 7.32 1.58 19.54
N GLY A 118 8.07 2.26 20.39
CA GLY A 118 9.31 1.74 20.98
C GLY A 118 10.59 2.38 20.44
N GLY A 119 10.48 3.26 19.44
CA GLY A 119 11.58 4.13 19.00
C GLY A 119 12.44 3.56 17.87
N ASP A 120 12.22 2.32 17.45
CA ASP A 120 12.90 1.78 16.28
C ASP A 120 12.36 2.43 15.00
N SER A 121 13.29 2.71 14.08
CA SER A 121 13.01 3.44 12.84
C SER A 121 13.84 2.86 11.71
N GLY A 122 13.31 3.00 10.51
CA GLY A 122 13.93 2.44 9.33
C GLY A 122 13.32 3.00 8.06
N LYS A 123 13.53 2.26 6.98
CA LYS A 123 12.99 2.58 5.67
C LYS A 123 12.33 1.36 5.09
N PHE A 124 11.19 1.56 4.46
CA PHE A 124 10.60 0.56 3.61
C PHE A 124 10.61 1.02 2.16
N PHE A 125 10.59 0.04 1.28
CA PHE A 125 10.72 0.22 -0.16
C PHE A 125 9.59 -0.55 -0.82
N VAL A 126 8.90 0.10 -1.74
CA VAL A 126 7.77 -0.47 -2.47
C VAL A 126 8.15 -0.55 -3.94
N LEU A 127 8.26 -1.77 -4.46
CA LEU A 127 8.43 -2.03 -5.88
C LEU A 127 7.06 -2.05 -6.56
N TYR A 128 6.91 -1.24 -7.61
CA TYR A 128 5.71 -1.21 -8.41
C TYR A 128 5.88 -1.99 -9.73
N ASP A 129 4.79 -2.55 -10.24
CA ASP A 129 4.74 -3.22 -11.54
C ASP A 129 5.08 -2.26 -12.70
N ARG A 130 5.54 -2.83 -13.81
CA ARG A 130 5.58 -2.15 -15.11
C ARG A 130 4.13 -1.92 -15.55
N ARG A 131 3.84 -0.71 -16.01
CA ARG A 131 2.56 -0.39 -16.64
C ARG A 131 2.52 -0.93 -18.07
#